data_AF-A0A8H6M4X6-F1
#
_entry.id   AF-A0A8H6M4X6-F1
#
_cell.length_a   1.000
_cell.length_b   1.000
_cell.length_c   1.000
_cell.angle_alpha   90.00
_cell.angle_beta   90.00
_cell.angle_gamma   90.00
#
_symmetry.space_group_name_H-M   'P 1'
#
loop_
_entity.id
_entity.type
_entity.pdbx_description
1 polymer ?
#
loop_
_entity_poly.entity_id
_entity_poly.type
_entity_poly.pdbx_seq_one_letter_code
_entity_poly.pdbx_strand_id
1 'polypeptide(L)'
;MGPTVLQIRHLIHAFTNYPNLDIHNIPLDQLFNIAELACQYGLANIKSWVIRGVEAVLNRGDTPLRTSPNELFIRALRIATSYNHLPLRNSIEAKWITRLYWNQLSPLPALLEADKLGLPNLQRNSYYLHMVERATMGDIVEYCRQSPSSSSPLSHEQRTHLLEGYYSFAAYWKKTSLSPPDFMPSPECVGHAQCLAAWRMRWVMACSQPSLTPDVDVLKRLVLVESVLKGDEVLMACLDGACRMSALASISRKRAEVSRSLHHHFDLD
;
A
#
# COMPACT_ATOMS: atom_id res chain seq x y z
N MET A 1 -11.97 23.72 -16.90
CA MET A 1 -13.28 24.30 -16.54
C MET A 1 -13.06 25.35 -15.47
N GLY A 2 -13.78 26.48 -15.53
CA GLY A 2 -13.73 27.49 -14.48
C GLY A 2 -14.44 27.03 -13.20
N PRO A 3 -14.22 27.72 -12.07
CA PRO A 3 -14.89 27.40 -10.82
C PRO A 3 -16.40 27.67 -10.89
N THR A 4 -17.18 26.84 -10.19
CA THR A 4 -18.63 27.03 -10.09
C THR A 4 -18.98 28.18 -9.15
N VAL A 5 -20.17 28.75 -9.31
CA VAL A 5 -20.69 29.81 -8.42
C VAL A 5 -20.70 29.35 -6.95
N LEU A 6 -21.00 28.07 -6.69
CA LEU A 6 -21.01 27.51 -5.33
C LEU A 6 -19.60 27.49 -4.72
N GLN A 7 -18.59 27.08 -5.49
CA GLN A 7 -17.19 27.07 -5.03
C GLN A 7 -16.70 28.49 -4.72
N ILE A 8 -17.03 29.46 -5.57
CA ILE A 8 -16.70 30.88 -5.34
C ILE A 8 -17.37 31.38 -4.05
N ARG A 9 -18.65 31.04 -3.82
CA ARG A 9 -19.35 31.40 -2.57
C ARG A 9 -18.66 30.81 -1.33
N HIS A 10 -18.22 29.56 -1.39
CA HIS A 10 -17.46 28.93 -0.31
C HIS A 10 -16.16 29.69 -0.03
N LEU A 11 -15.42 30.08 -1.07
CA LEU A 11 -14.17 30.84 -0.91
C LEU A 11 -14.43 32.24 -0.32
N ILE A 12 -15.42 32.98 -0.82
CA ILE A 12 -15.76 34.31 -0.30
C ILE A 12 -16.17 34.21 1.17
N HIS A 13 -16.99 33.22 1.53
CA HIS A 13 -17.38 32.99 2.93
C HIS A 13 -16.17 32.69 3.82
N ALA A 14 -15.24 31.85 3.35
CA ALA A 14 -14.00 31.58 4.08
C ALA A 14 -13.12 32.83 4.22
N PHE A 15 -13.00 33.64 3.16
CA PHE A 15 -12.22 34.88 3.16
C PHE A 15 -12.76 35.90 4.17
N THR A 16 -14.08 36.04 4.28
CA THR A 16 -14.69 37.02 5.18
C THR A 16 -14.72 36.59 6.64
N ASN A 17 -14.66 35.28 6.91
CA ASN A 17 -14.80 34.74 8.28
C ASN A 17 -13.50 34.15 8.86
N TYR A 18 -12.42 34.02 8.08
CA TYR A 18 -11.11 33.59 8.59
C TYR A 18 -10.52 34.65 9.55
N PRO A 19 -9.91 34.27 10.71
CA PRO A 19 -9.66 32.92 11.23
C PRO A 19 -10.75 32.35 12.14
N ASN A 20 -11.87 33.06 12.33
CA ASN A 20 -12.90 32.71 13.31
C ASN A 20 -13.80 31.54 12.86
N LEU A 21 -13.74 31.13 11.60
CA LEU A 21 -14.52 30.01 11.09
C LEU A 21 -14.01 28.68 11.67
N ASP A 22 -14.90 27.95 12.35
CA ASP A 22 -14.59 26.61 12.88
C ASP A 22 -14.42 25.60 11.74
N ILE A 23 -13.16 25.32 11.40
CA ILE A 23 -12.78 24.45 10.29
C ILE A 23 -13.26 23.00 10.47
N HIS A 24 -13.60 22.61 11.70
CA HIS A 24 -14.02 21.25 12.01
C HIS A 24 -15.49 20.98 11.68
N ASN A 25 -16.28 22.03 11.54
CA ASN A 25 -17.71 21.94 11.16
C ASN A 25 -17.93 22.16 9.66
N ILE A 26 -16.87 22.45 8.89
CA ILE A 26 -16.95 22.63 7.43
C ILE A 26 -16.98 21.24 6.77
N PRO A 27 -17.98 20.94 5.92
CA PRO A 27 -17.99 19.72 5.12
C PRO A 27 -16.70 19.56 4.30
N LEU A 28 -16.17 18.34 4.22
CA LEU A 28 -14.89 18.08 3.54
C LEU A 28 -14.86 18.59 2.10
N ASP A 29 -15.95 18.43 1.35
CA ASP A 29 -16.05 18.91 -0.03
C ASP A 29 -15.91 20.44 -0.10
N GLN A 30 -16.58 21.17 0.79
CA GLN A 30 -16.46 22.63 0.90
C GLN A 30 -15.02 23.02 1.25
N LEU A 31 -14.39 22.30 2.18
CA LEU A 31 -13.01 22.56 2.57
C LEU A 31 -12.03 22.35 1.40
N PHE A 32 -12.21 21.29 0.62
CA PHE A 32 -11.44 21.04 -0.60
C PHE A 32 -11.66 22.11 -1.67
N ASN A 33 -12.89 22.56 -1.88
CA ASN A 33 -13.20 23.67 -2.79
C ASN A 33 -12.45 24.95 -2.39
N ILE A 34 -12.45 25.29 -1.08
CA ILE A 34 -11.72 26.46 -0.57
C ILE A 34 -10.21 26.28 -0.80
N ALA A 35 -9.66 25.10 -0.51
CA ALA A 35 -8.25 24.82 -0.69
C ALA A 35 -7.81 24.93 -2.15
N GLU A 36 -8.56 24.35 -3.09
CA GLU A 36 -8.26 24.42 -4.52
C GLU A 36 -8.26 25.87 -5.02
N LEU A 37 -9.32 26.63 -4.70
CA LEU A 37 -9.42 28.02 -5.16
C LEU A 37 -8.42 28.95 -4.48
N ALA A 38 -8.15 28.78 -3.18
CA ALA A 38 -7.13 29.56 -2.50
C ALA A 38 -5.74 29.35 -3.11
N CYS A 39 -5.44 28.12 -3.56
CA CYS A 39 -4.22 27.84 -4.30
C CYS A 39 -4.23 28.48 -5.68
N GLN A 40 -5.33 28.31 -6.44
CA GLN A 40 -5.49 28.84 -7.79
C GLN A 40 -5.37 30.37 -7.85
N TYR A 41 -5.92 31.09 -6.86
CA TYR A 41 -5.91 32.55 -6.80
C TYR A 41 -4.77 33.14 -5.95
N GLY A 42 -3.85 32.32 -5.43
CA GLY A 42 -2.68 32.82 -4.69
C GLY A 42 -3.00 33.47 -3.34
N LEU A 43 -4.08 33.04 -2.66
CA LEU A 43 -4.56 33.67 -1.42
C LEU A 43 -3.78 33.14 -0.20
N ALA A 44 -2.56 33.65 0.02
CA ALA A 44 -1.58 33.10 0.98
C ALA A 44 -2.13 32.83 2.40
N ASN A 45 -2.88 33.78 2.98
CA ASN A 45 -3.44 33.63 4.33
C ASN A 45 -4.46 32.49 4.40
N ILE A 46 -5.36 32.41 3.42
CA ILE A 46 -6.34 31.33 3.33
C ILE A 46 -5.66 30.00 3.05
N LYS A 47 -4.64 29.98 2.18
CA LYS A 47 -3.85 28.78 1.89
C LYS A 47 -3.28 28.17 3.17
N SER A 48 -2.60 28.97 3.99
CA SER A 48 -1.99 28.50 5.23
C SER A 48 -3.02 27.96 6.23
N TRP A 49 -4.19 28.61 6.33
CA TRP A 49 -5.25 28.18 7.22
C TRP A 49 -5.97 26.92 6.74
N VAL A 50 -6.37 26.90 5.47
CA VAL A 50 -7.18 25.82 4.92
C VAL A 50 -6.39 24.52 4.89
N ILE A 51 -5.09 24.55 4.59
CA ILE A 51 -4.27 23.33 4.56
C ILE A 51 -4.10 22.73 5.96
N ARG A 52 -3.94 23.56 7.00
CA ARG A 52 -3.93 23.10 8.41
C ARG A 52 -5.25 22.47 8.80
N GLY A 53 -6.36 23.02 8.34
CA GLY A 53 -7.68 22.44 8.58
C GLY A 53 -7.90 21.13 7.86
N VAL A 54 -7.50 21.04 6.58
CA VAL A 54 -7.55 19.79 5.82
C VAL A 54 -6.74 18.72 6.55
N GLU A 55 -5.52 19.05 6.98
CA GLU A 55 -4.70 18.14 7.77
C GLU A 55 -5.39 17.72 9.07
N ALA A 56 -5.91 18.69 9.83
CA ALA A 56 -6.58 18.43 11.10
C ALA A 56 -7.83 17.55 10.94
N VAL A 57 -8.60 17.70 9.86
CA VAL A 57 -9.79 16.88 9.57
C VAL A 57 -9.39 15.49 9.06
N LEU A 58 -8.41 15.40 8.17
CA LEU A 58 -8.00 14.14 7.56
C LEU A 58 -7.16 13.25 8.49
N ASN A 59 -6.53 13.80 9.53
CA ASN A 59 -5.73 13.06 10.50
C ASN A 59 -6.47 12.64 11.77
N ARG A 60 -7.77 12.94 11.89
CA ARG A 60 -8.59 12.44 13.02
C ARG A 60 -8.74 10.93 12.98
N GLY A 61 -9.02 10.33 14.13
CA GLY A 61 -9.31 8.89 14.23
C GLY A 61 -10.57 8.47 13.46
N ASP A 62 -11.54 9.38 13.34
CA ASP A 62 -12.79 9.24 12.58
C ASP A 62 -12.70 9.90 11.19
N THR A 63 -11.51 9.95 10.61
CA THR A 63 -11.25 10.60 9.31
C THR A 63 -12.29 10.23 8.23
N PRO A 64 -12.81 11.21 7.49
CA PRO A 64 -13.78 10.95 6.41
C PRO A 64 -13.20 10.04 5.31
N LEU A 65 -11.87 9.96 5.17
CA LEU A 65 -11.23 9.06 4.20
C LEU A 65 -11.42 7.58 4.50
N ARG A 66 -11.88 7.20 5.70
CA ARG A 66 -12.10 5.81 6.08
C ARG A 66 -13.13 5.09 5.22
N THR A 67 -14.16 5.81 4.76
CA THR A 67 -15.26 5.26 3.94
C THR A 67 -15.36 5.89 2.56
N SER A 68 -14.52 6.86 2.26
CA SER A 68 -14.53 7.62 0.99
C SER A 68 -14.18 6.77 -0.24
N PRO A 69 -14.63 7.12 -1.46
CA PRO A 69 -14.18 6.44 -2.66
C PRO A 69 -12.81 6.97 -3.14
N ASN A 70 -12.24 6.37 -4.19
CA ASN A 70 -10.90 6.72 -4.72
C ASN A 70 -10.79 8.20 -5.11
N GLU A 71 -11.87 8.80 -5.61
CA GLU A 71 -11.93 10.20 -6.08
C GLU A 71 -11.57 11.19 -4.98
N LEU A 72 -11.98 10.92 -3.73
CA LEU A 72 -11.65 11.79 -2.60
C LEU A 72 -10.18 11.67 -2.19
N PHE A 73 -9.57 10.48 -2.31
CA PHE A 73 -8.13 10.32 -2.09
C PHE A 73 -7.31 11.06 -3.16
N ILE A 74 -7.70 10.92 -4.43
CA ILE A 74 -7.08 11.63 -5.56
C ILE A 74 -7.14 13.14 -5.32
N ARG A 75 -8.32 13.66 -4.97
CA ARG A 75 -8.52 15.09 -4.70
C ARG A 75 -7.69 15.57 -3.51
N ALA A 76 -7.69 14.82 -2.40
CA ALA A 76 -6.89 15.14 -1.23
C ALA A 76 -5.38 15.17 -1.53
N LEU A 77 -4.87 14.22 -2.31
CA LEU A 77 -3.45 14.19 -2.71
C LEU A 77 -3.10 15.34 -3.64
N ARG A 78 -3.95 15.67 -4.62
CA ARG A 78 -3.72 16.85 -5.48
C ARG A 78 -3.68 18.15 -4.67
N ILE A 79 -4.54 18.28 -3.66
CA ILE A 79 -4.47 19.40 -2.71
C ILE A 79 -3.14 19.37 -1.96
N ALA A 80 -2.78 18.27 -1.31
CA ALA A 80 -1.52 18.18 -0.56
C ALA A 80 -0.28 18.50 -1.44
N THR A 81 -0.24 17.99 -2.67
CA THR A 81 0.84 18.22 -3.63
C THR A 81 0.89 19.66 -4.13
N SER A 82 -0.26 20.27 -4.48
CA SER A 82 -0.29 21.67 -4.93
C SER A 82 0.13 22.67 -3.85
N TYR A 83 0.00 22.27 -2.57
CA TYR A 83 0.47 23.02 -1.42
C TYR A 83 1.90 22.65 -0.98
N ASN A 84 2.56 21.67 -1.60
CA ASN A 84 3.83 21.09 -1.14
C ASN A 84 3.80 20.64 0.33
N HIS A 85 2.65 20.14 0.81
CA HIS A 85 2.44 19.79 2.20
C HIS A 85 2.76 18.31 2.47
N LEU A 86 4.06 18.00 2.59
CA LEU A 86 4.58 16.63 2.71
C LEU A 86 3.95 15.79 3.84
N PRO A 87 3.76 16.27 5.08
CA PRO A 87 3.17 15.47 6.15
C PRO A 87 1.75 14.99 5.82
N LEU A 88 0.95 15.88 5.24
CA LEU A 88 -0.41 15.59 4.81
C LEU A 88 -0.42 14.57 3.68
N ARG A 89 0.46 14.76 2.68
CA ARG A 89 0.61 13.83 1.55
C ARG A 89 0.92 12.42 2.04
N ASN A 90 1.95 12.26 2.87
CA ASN A 90 2.36 10.97 3.45
C ASN A 90 1.23 10.33 4.26
N SER A 91 0.48 11.13 5.01
CA SER A 91 -0.67 10.66 5.79
C SER A 91 -1.82 10.15 4.91
N ILE A 92 -2.11 10.84 3.79
CA ILE A 92 -3.13 10.41 2.83
C ILE A 92 -2.67 9.12 2.12
N GLU A 93 -1.41 9.05 1.67
CA GLU A 93 -0.83 7.86 1.06
C GLU A 93 -0.94 6.64 1.99
N ALA A 94 -0.54 6.78 3.25
CA ALA A 94 -0.61 5.70 4.24
C ALA A 94 -2.05 5.19 4.43
N LYS A 95 -3.03 6.10 4.51
CA LYS A 95 -4.45 5.73 4.60
C LYS A 95 -4.95 5.05 3.34
N TRP A 96 -4.56 5.53 2.15
CA TRP A 96 -4.97 4.93 0.89
C TRP A 96 -4.43 3.52 0.77
N ILE A 97 -3.12 3.34 0.98
CA ILE A 97 -2.44 2.04 0.97
C ILE A 97 -3.11 1.07 1.94
N THR A 98 -3.41 1.51 3.16
CA THR A 98 -4.11 0.67 4.15
C THR A 98 -5.44 0.15 3.61
N ARG A 99 -6.24 1.02 2.97
CA ARG A 99 -7.52 0.62 2.40
C ARG A 99 -7.40 -0.26 1.16
N LEU A 100 -6.33 -0.10 0.37
CA LEU A 100 -6.01 -1.01 -0.73
C LEU A 100 -5.72 -2.42 -0.19
N TYR A 101 -4.88 -2.57 0.84
CA TYR A 101 -4.60 -3.88 1.47
C TYR A 101 -5.82 -4.52 2.15
N TRP A 102 -6.80 -3.72 2.56
CA TRP A 102 -8.08 -4.22 3.07
C TRP A 102 -9.09 -4.58 1.97
N ASN A 103 -8.70 -4.51 0.69
CA ASN A 103 -9.58 -4.71 -0.46
C ASN A 103 -10.84 -3.83 -0.43
N GLN A 104 -10.75 -2.63 0.15
CA GLN A 104 -11.87 -1.68 0.23
C GLN A 104 -11.92 -0.71 -0.96
N LEU A 105 -10.84 -0.64 -1.74
CA LEU A 105 -10.69 0.23 -2.89
C LEU A 105 -9.92 -0.52 -3.99
N SER A 106 -10.25 -0.25 -5.25
CA SER A 106 -9.47 -0.76 -6.37
C SER A 106 -8.09 -0.09 -6.41
N PRO A 107 -7.00 -0.84 -6.66
CA PRO A 107 -5.64 -0.30 -6.77
C PRO A 107 -5.39 0.47 -8.07
N LEU A 108 -6.18 0.25 -9.13
CA LEU A 108 -5.93 0.86 -10.44
C LEU A 108 -5.95 2.40 -10.41
N PRO A 109 -6.95 3.08 -9.81
CA PRO A 109 -6.91 4.55 -9.69
C PRO A 109 -5.71 5.07 -8.89
N ALA A 110 -5.27 4.32 -7.86
CA ALA A 110 -4.10 4.68 -7.07
C ALA A 110 -2.81 4.58 -7.88
N LEU A 111 -2.67 3.54 -8.72
CA LEU A 111 -1.55 3.36 -9.64
C LEU A 111 -1.45 4.53 -10.62
N LEU A 112 -2.56 4.83 -11.31
CA LEU A 112 -2.59 5.91 -12.29
C LEU A 112 -2.23 7.28 -11.69
N GLU A 113 -2.76 7.58 -10.49
CA GLU A 113 -2.49 8.86 -9.84
C GLU A 113 -1.09 8.90 -9.21
N ALA A 114 -0.57 7.78 -8.71
CA ALA A 114 0.78 7.71 -8.15
C ALA A 114 1.86 7.97 -9.21
N ASP A 115 1.71 7.39 -10.40
CA ASP A 115 2.63 7.65 -11.53
C ASP A 115 2.56 9.11 -11.95
N LYS A 116 1.34 9.64 -12.10
CA LYS A 116 1.12 11.03 -12.50
C LYS A 116 1.75 12.04 -11.52
N LEU A 117 1.69 11.77 -10.23
CA LEU A 117 2.17 12.67 -9.18
C LEU A 117 3.58 12.34 -8.68
N GLY A 118 4.21 11.27 -9.18
CA GLY A 118 5.53 10.81 -8.72
C GLY A 118 5.55 10.41 -7.24
N LEU A 119 4.61 9.55 -6.82
CA LEU A 119 4.45 9.12 -5.43
C LEU A 119 5.00 7.70 -5.21
N PRO A 120 6.32 7.52 -4.98
CA PRO A 120 6.97 6.21 -5.06
C PRO A 120 6.41 5.19 -4.05
N ASN A 121 5.97 5.65 -2.88
CA ASN A 121 5.43 4.77 -1.86
C ASN A 121 4.02 4.26 -2.24
N LEU A 122 3.14 5.12 -2.74
CA LEU A 122 1.84 4.70 -3.26
C LEU A 122 1.99 3.86 -4.53
N GLN A 123 2.89 4.24 -5.42
CA GLN A 123 3.20 3.58 -6.69
C GLN A 123 3.53 2.11 -6.47
N ARG A 124 4.64 1.78 -5.78
CA ARG A 124 5.06 0.39 -5.56
C ARG A 124 3.99 -0.52 -4.92
N ASN A 125 3.17 0.04 -4.02
CA ASN A 125 2.08 -0.71 -3.38
C ASN A 125 0.90 -0.93 -4.32
N SER A 126 0.53 0.09 -5.11
CA SER A 126 -0.56 -0.02 -6.08
C SER A 126 -0.22 -0.97 -7.24
N TYR A 127 1.02 -0.95 -7.75
CA TYR A 127 1.52 -1.95 -8.71
C TYR A 127 1.42 -3.36 -8.16
N TYR A 128 1.93 -3.59 -6.94
CA TYR A 128 1.85 -4.89 -6.28
C TYR A 128 0.41 -5.40 -6.15
N LEU A 129 -0.48 -4.58 -5.61
CA LEU A 129 -1.87 -4.97 -5.38
C LEU A 129 -2.65 -5.19 -6.69
N HIS A 130 -2.43 -4.34 -7.70
CA HIS A 130 -3.06 -4.51 -9.01
C HIS A 130 -2.56 -5.78 -9.71
N MET A 131 -1.25 -6.05 -9.67
CA MET A 131 -0.67 -7.29 -10.20
C MET A 131 -1.29 -8.52 -9.52
N VAL A 132 -1.40 -8.52 -8.18
CA VAL A 132 -2.01 -9.63 -7.43
C VAL A 132 -3.48 -9.82 -7.79
N GLU A 133 -4.24 -8.73 -7.94
CA GLU A 133 -5.65 -8.77 -8.35
C GLU A 133 -5.82 -9.46 -9.71
N ARG A 134 -5.05 -9.03 -10.74
CA ARG A 134 -5.12 -9.62 -12.09
C ARG A 134 -4.56 -11.05 -12.14
N ALA A 135 -3.52 -11.35 -11.35
CA ALA A 135 -3.00 -12.71 -11.24
C ALA A 135 -4.02 -13.66 -10.61
N THR A 136 -4.82 -13.18 -9.64
CA THR A 136 -5.93 -13.94 -9.04
C THR A 136 -7.04 -14.23 -10.07
N MET A 137 -7.28 -13.30 -10.99
CA MET A 137 -8.22 -13.49 -12.10
C MET A 137 -7.66 -14.39 -13.22
N GLY A 138 -6.36 -14.70 -13.21
CA GLY A 138 -5.69 -15.54 -14.20
C GLY A 138 -5.44 -14.85 -15.55
N ASP A 139 -5.56 -13.52 -15.63
CA ASP A 139 -5.54 -12.78 -16.89
C ASP A 139 -4.46 -11.70 -16.98
N ILE A 140 -3.54 -11.60 -16.01
CA ILE A 140 -2.48 -10.56 -15.98
C ILE A 140 -1.68 -10.46 -17.27
N VAL A 141 -1.26 -11.60 -17.85
CA VAL A 141 -0.47 -11.61 -19.09
C VAL A 141 -1.29 -11.09 -20.27
N GLU A 142 -2.56 -11.50 -20.37
CA GLU A 142 -3.44 -11.08 -21.46
C GLU A 142 -3.82 -9.60 -21.31
N TYR A 143 -4.12 -9.17 -20.09
CA TYR A 143 -4.41 -7.79 -19.74
C TYR A 143 -3.29 -6.83 -20.14
N CYS A 144 -2.03 -7.20 -19.90
CA CYS A 144 -0.88 -6.38 -20.28
C CYS A 144 -0.60 -6.37 -21.80
N ARG A 145 -1.10 -7.35 -22.56
CA ARG A 145 -0.97 -7.37 -24.03
C ARG A 145 -1.99 -6.49 -24.73
N GLN A 146 -3.16 -6.27 -24.11
CA GLN A 146 -4.23 -5.48 -24.70
C GLN A 146 -3.82 -4.02 -24.92
N SER A 147 -4.24 -3.43 -26.03
CA SER A 147 -4.10 -1.99 -26.27
C SER A 147 -4.87 -1.17 -25.22
N PRO A 148 -4.44 0.07 -24.92
CA PRO A 148 -5.13 0.91 -23.96
C PRO A 148 -6.61 1.10 -24.33
N SER A 149 -7.48 0.95 -23.35
CA SER A 149 -8.93 1.10 -23.51
C SER A 149 -9.53 1.68 -22.24
N SER A 150 -10.85 1.90 -22.23
CA SER A 150 -11.56 2.26 -20.99
C SER A 150 -11.48 1.17 -19.93
N SER A 151 -11.31 -0.10 -20.32
CA SER A 151 -11.17 -1.24 -19.41
C SER A 151 -9.72 -1.56 -19.02
N SER A 152 -8.74 -1.09 -19.80
CA SER A 152 -7.31 -1.19 -19.51
C SER A 152 -6.66 0.17 -19.78
N PRO A 153 -6.79 1.14 -18.85
CA PRO A 153 -6.29 2.50 -19.06
C PRO A 153 -4.77 2.61 -18.93
N LEU A 154 -4.06 1.49 -18.73
CA LEU A 154 -2.63 1.48 -18.48
C LEU A 154 -1.82 1.84 -19.73
N SER A 155 -0.82 2.71 -19.54
CA SER A 155 0.19 2.99 -20.56
C SER A 155 1.00 1.72 -20.88
N HIS A 156 1.80 1.77 -21.95
CA HIS A 156 2.69 0.66 -22.29
C HIS A 156 3.73 0.41 -21.18
N GLU A 157 4.35 1.48 -20.70
CA GLU A 157 5.34 1.47 -19.61
C GLU A 157 4.77 0.84 -18.32
N GLN A 158 3.57 1.26 -17.91
CA GLN A 158 2.89 0.70 -16.74
C GLN A 158 2.64 -0.82 -16.88
N ARG A 159 2.32 -1.28 -18.10
CA ARG A 159 2.11 -2.70 -18.38
C ARG A 159 3.41 -3.49 -18.35
N THR A 160 4.52 -2.90 -18.82
CA THR A 160 5.86 -3.48 -18.72
C THR A 160 6.25 -3.69 -17.26
N HIS A 161 6.17 -2.64 -16.43
CA HIS A 161 6.48 -2.74 -15.00
C HIS A 161 5.64 -3.82 -14.30
N LEU A 162 4.33 -3.91 -14.58
CA LEU A 162 3.47 -4.97 -14.02
C LEU A 162 3.92 -6.38 -14.41
N LEU A 163 4.34 -6.60 -15.66
CA LEU A 163 4.83 -7.91 -16.12
C LEU A 163 6.18 -8.25 -15.49
N GLU A 164 7.09 -7.28 -15.38
CA GLU A 164 8.37 -7.44 -14.69
C GLU A 164 8.16 -7.84 -13.23
N GLY A 165 7.27 -7.11 -12.54
CA GLY A 165 6.81 -7.46 -11.20
C GLY A 165 6.28 -8.89 -11.12
N TYR A 166 5.39 -9.27 -12.04
CA TYR A 166 4.79 -10.59 -12.07
C TYR A 166 5.84 -11.70 -12.16
N TYR A 167 6.76 -11.63 -13.13
CA TYR A 167 7.79 -12.64 -13.28
C TYR A 167 8.81 -12.62 -12.13
N SER A 168 9.16 -11.42 -11.65
CA SER A 168 10.09 -11.23 -10.53
C SER A 168 9.54 -11.86 -9.25
N PHE A 169 8.28 -11.61 -8.89
CA PHE A 169 7.65 -12.22 -7.72
C PHE A 169 7.41 -13.72 -7.87
N ALA A 170 7.06 -14.21 -9.07
CA ALA A 170 6.92 -15.65 -9.30
C ALA A 170 8.25 -16.38 -9.09
N ALA A 171 9.35 -15.85 -9.64
CA ALA A 171 10.70 -16.38 -9.44
C ALA A 171 11.14 -16.27 -7.97
N TYR A 172 10.85 -15.13 -7.33
CA TYR A 172 11.16 -14.90 -5.92
C TYR A 172 10.45 -15.91 -5.01
N TRP A 173 9.15 -16.15 -5.23
CA TRP A 173 8.39 -17.12 -4.45
C TRP A 173 8.95 -18.52 -4.64
N LYS A 174 9.20 -18.94 -5.89
CA LYS A 174 9.78 -20.27 -6.19
C LYS A 174 11.11 -20.51 -5.48
N LYS A 175 11.96 -19.49 -5.37
CA LYS A 175 13.21 -19.58 -4.60
C LYS A 175 12.95 -19.65 -3.10
N THR A 176 12.09 -18.77 -2.60
CA THR A 176 11.78 -18.64 -1.17
C THR A 176 11.08 -19.88 -0.62
N SER A 177 10.20 -20.53 -1.39
CA SER A 177 9.51 -21.76 -0.98
C SER A 177 10.44 -22.95 -0.78
N LEU A 178 11.62 -22.94 -1.42
CA LEU A 178 12.65 -23.96 -1.30
C LEU A 178 13.73 -23.62 -0.26
N SER A 179 13.87 -22.33 0.09
CA SER A 179 14.93 -21.82 0.96
C SER A 179 14.32 -21.00 2.10
N PRO A 180 14.14 -21.57 3.31
CA PRO A 180 13.58 -20.84 4.43
C PRO A 180 14.46 -19.63 4.82
N PRO A 181 13.88 -18.60 5.44
CA PRO A 181 14.66 -17.53 6.04
C PRO A 181 15.47 -18.05 7.24
N ASP A 182 16.76 -17.70 7.29
CA ASP A 182 17.65 -18.05 8.38
C ASP A 182 17.24 -17.37 9.70
N PHE A 183 17.59 -18.02 10.81
CA PHE A 183 17.35 -17.49 12.15
C PHE A 183 18.53 -17.78 13.08
N MET A 184 18.70 -16.92 14.09
CA MET A 184 19.83 -17.01 15.01
C MET A 184 19.58 -18.08 16.08
N PRO A 185 20.61 -18.85 16.49
CA PRO A 185 20.51 -19.77 17.62
C PRO A 185 20.21 -19.03 18.92
N SER A 186 19.43 -19.67 19.79
CA SER A 186 19.36 -19.26 21.20
C SER A 186 20.68 -19.61 21.91
N PRO A 187 21.16 -18.78 22.85
CA PRO A 187 22.32 -19.12 23.69
C PRO A 187 22.18 -20.45 24.44
N GLU A 188 20.93 -20.86 24.72
CA GLU A 188 20.60 -22.10 25.45
C GLU A 188 20.41 -23.31 24.52
N CYS A 189 20.46 -23.12 23.19
CA CYS A 189 20.19 -24.19 22.24
C CYS A 189 21.42 -25.07 22.04
N VAL A 190 21.38 -26.29 22.59
CA VAL A 190 22.45 -27.30 22.44
C VAL A 190 22.40 -27.99 21.05
N GLY A 191 21.24 -28.01 20.40
CA GLY A 191 20.97 -28.77 19.18
C GLY A 191 20.63 -27.91 17.95
N HIS A 192 21.28 -26.77 17.73
CA HIS A 192 20.84 -25.83 16.70
C HIS A 192 20.85 -26.42 15.27
N ALA A 193 21.78 -27.31 14.95
CA ALA A 193 21.79 -28.01 13.65
C ALA A 193 20.50 -28.82 13.42
N GLN A 194 19.95 -29.46 14.47
CA GLN A 194 18.68 -30.19 14.40
C GLN A 194 17.51 -29.22 14.24
N CYS A 195 17.53 -28.08 14.94
CA CYS A 195 16.53 -27.02 14.77
C CYS A 195 16.50 -26.51 13.32
N LEU A 196 17.66 -26.28 12.70
CA LEU A 196 17.77 -25.84 11.31
C LEU A 196 17.25 -26.91 10.33
N ALA A 197 17.57 -28.18 10.56
CA ALA A 197 17.09 -29.28 9.73
C ALA A 197 15.56 -29.42 9.79
N ALA A 198 15.00 -29.41 11.01
CA ALA A 198 13.55 -29.44 11.22
C ALA A 198 12.87 -28.21 10.59
N TRP A 199 13.43 -27.01 10.78
CA TRP A 199 12.92 -25.78 10.18
C TRP A 199 12.85 -25.86 8.66
N ARG A 200 13.93 -26.29 8.00
CA ARG A 200 13.97 -26.48 6.54
C ARG A 200 12.93 -27.46 6.04
N MET A 201 12.82 -28.61 6.70
CA MET A 201 11.85 -29.64 6.32
C MET A 201 10.42 -29.10 6.45
N ARG A 202 10.07 -28.52 7.61
CA ARG A 202 8.70 -28.03 7.87
C ARG A 202 8.35 -26.82 7.01
N TRP A 203 9.31 -25.94 6.72
CA TRP A 203 9.12 -24.82 5.79
C TRP A 203 8.68 -25.28 4.40
N VAL A 204 9.43 -26.21 3.78
CA VAL A 204 9.11 -26.72 2.43
C VAL A 204 7.72 -27.39 2.43
N MET A 205 7.39 -28.14 3.48
CA MET A 205 6.07 -28.74 3.64
C MET A 205 4.97 -27.68 3.75
N ALA A 206 5.17 -26.63 4.55
CA ALA A 206 4.21 -25.53 4.70
C ALA A 206 4.02 -24.76 3.38
N CYS A 207 5.10 -24.51 2.63
CA CYS A 207 5.04 -23.83 1.33
C CYS A 207 4.39 -24.67 0.22
N SER A 208 4.37 -26.00 0.38
CA SER A 208 3.79 -26.94 -0.59
C SER A 208 2.29 -27.20 -0.36
N GLN A 209 1.70 -26.64 0.70
CA GLN A 209 0.26 -26.76 0.93
C GLN A 209 -0.53 -26.04 -0.17
N PRO A 210 -1.61 -26.65 -0.70
CA PRO A 210 -2.48 -25.99 -1.66
C PRO A 210 -3.00 -24.66 -1.11
N SER A 211 -2.97 -23.62 -1.94
CA SER A 211 -3.44 -22.29 -1.57
C SER A 211 -4.20 -21.65 -2.71
N LEU A 212 -5.29 -20.96 -2.37
CA LEU A 212 -6.03 -20.09 -3.31
C LEU A 212 -5.28 -18.79 -3.61
N THR A 213 -4.22 -18.50 -2.87
CA THR A 213 -3.41 -17.29 -3.05
C THR A 213 -2.42 -17.52 -4.19
N PRO A 214 -2.39 -16.66 -5.23
CA PRO A 214 -1.49 -16.84 -6.36
C PRO A 214 -0.03 -16.78 -5.91
N ASP A 215 0.86 -17.43 -6.66
CA ASP A 215 2.30 -17.51 -6.36
C ASP A 215 2.98 -16.14 -6.23
N VAL A 216 2.46 -15.13 -6.94
CA VAL A 216 2.98 -13.77 -6.93
C VAL A 216 2.59 -12.95 -5.69
N ASP A 217 1.57 -13.37 -4.92
CA ASP A 217 1.20 -12.72 -3.65
C ASP A 217 2.07 -13.25 -2.50
N VAL A 218 3.37 -12.93 -2.60
CA VAL A 218 4.40 -13.36 -1.65
C VAL A 218 4.08 -12.91 -0.22
N LEU A 219 3.55 -11.70 -0.02
CA LEU A 219 3.27 -11.17 1.32
C LEU A 219 2.19 -12.01 2.02
N LYS A 220 1.08 -12.30 1.34
CA LYS A 220 0.01 -13.12 1.91
C LYS A 220 0.45 -14.58 2.06
N ARG A 221 1.23 -15.11 1.13
CA ARG A 221 1.79 -16.47 1.26
C ARG A 221 2.70 -16.61 2.47
N LEU A 222 3.56 -15.63 2.77
CA LEU A 222 4.38 -15.65 3.98
C LEU A 222 3.53 -15.61 5.25
N VAL A 223 2.40 -14.87 5.28
CA VAL A 223 1.44 -14.88 6.39
C VAL A 223 0.81 -16.28 6.57
N LEU A 224 0.41 -16.92 5.47
CA LEU A 224 -0.16 -18.26 5.52
C LEU A 224 0.85 -19.30 6.02
N VAL A 225 2.08 -19.28 5.52
CA VAL A 225 3.16 -20.16 5.96
C VAL A 225 3.47 -19.94 7.45
N GLU A 226 3.55 -18.69 7.91
CA GLU A 226 3.73 -18.35 9.32
C GLU A 226 2.60 -18.94 10.18
N SER A 227 1.35 -18.83 9.73
CA SER A 227 0.18 -19.38 10.43
C SER A 227 0.23 -20.91 10.52
N VAL A 228 0.59 -21.59 9.43
CA VAL A 228 0.74 -23.06 9.39
C VAL A 228 1.83 -23.51 10.36
N LEU A 229 3.00 -22.88 10.31
CA LEU A 229 4.15 -23.25 11.17
C LEU A 229 3.92 -22.91 12.64
N LYS A 230 3.10 -21.89 12.95
CA LYS A 230 2.68 -21.60 14.32
C LYS A 230 1.85 -22.74 14.92
N GLY A 231 0.99 -23.38 14.14
CA GLY A 231 0.16 -24.52 14.57
C GLY A 231 0.82 -25.89 14.43
N ASP A 232 2.06 -25.97 13.96
CA ASP A 232 2.73 -27.23 13.60
C ASP A 232 3.33 -27.93 14.83
N GLU A 233 2.65 -28.94 15.35
CA GLU A 233 3.07 -29.73 16.53
C GLU A 233 4.44 -30.39 16.37
N VAL A 234 4.78 -30.85 15.15
CA VAL A 234 6.08 -31.48 14.89
C VAL A 234 7.18 -30.44 15.01
N LEU A 235 6.95 -29.24 14.47
CA LEU A 235 7.88 -28.12 14.66
C LEU A 235 8.03 -27.75 16.14
N MET A 236 6.94 -27.77 16.91
CA MET A 236 6.99 -27.50 18.36
C MET A 236 7.83 -28.52 19.12
N ALA A 237 7.75 -29.80 18.74
CA ALA A 237 8.51 -30.87 19.37
C ALA A 237 9.99 -30.88 18.96
N CYS A 238 10.31 -30.45 17.74
CA CYS A 238 11.67 -30.50 17.20
C CYS A 238 12.52 -29.24 17.47
N LEU A 239 11.91 -28.08 17.68
CA LEU A 239 12.65 -26.84 17.93
C LEU A 239 12.62 -26.47 19.41
N ASP A 240 13.79 -26.08 19.92
CA ASP A 240 13.86 -25.32 21.16
C ASP A 240 12.94 -24.08 21.10
N GLY A 241 12.31 -23.74 22.23
CA GLY A 241 11.31 -22.67 22.29
C GLY A 241 11.83 -21.32 21.79
N ALA A 242 13.05 -20.95 22.17
CA ALA A 242 13.67 -19.69 21.74
C ALA A 242 14.09 -19.74 20.26
N CYS A 243 14.60 -20.88 19.79
CA CYS A 243 14.86 -21.10 18.36
C CYS A 243 13.58 -20.97 17.51
N ARG A 244 12.45 -21.52 17.98
CA ARG A 244 11.15 -21.39 17.29
C ARG A 244 10.69 -19.95 17.21
N MET A 245 10.79 -19.18 18.30
CA MET A 245 10.45 -17.75 18.28
C MET A 245 11.33 -16.98 17.29
N SER A 246 12.64 -17.26 17.28
CA SER A 246 13.61 -16.66 16.35
C SER A 246 13.30 -17.00 14.89
N ALA A 247 12.90 -18.25 14.60
CA ALA A 247 12.48 -18.73 13.28
C ALA A 247 11.18 -18.08 12.81
N LEU A 248 10.15 -18.01 13.65
CA LEU A 248 8.90 -17.32 13.28
C LEU A 248 9.12 -15.82 13.07
N ALA A 249 9.98 -15.20 13.89
CA ALA A 249 10.38 -13.81 13.70
C ALA A 249 11.15 -13.60 12.38
N SER A 250 11.87 -14.60 11.86
CA SER A 250 12.57 -14.48 10.58
C SER A 250 11.59 -14.37 9.40
N ILE A 251 10.43 -15.01 9.46
CA ILE A 251 9.36 -14.84 8.46
C ILE A 251 8.84 -13.39 8.48
N SER A 252 8.56 -12.86 9.68
CA SER A 252 8.11 -11.47 9.83
C SER A 252 9.15 -10.47 9.32
N ARG A 253 10.45 -10.69 9.59
CA ARG A 253 11.55 -9.90 9.02
C ARG A 253 11.56 -9.98 7.49
N LYS A 254 11.41 -11.18 6.93
CA LYS A 254 11.38 -11.40 5.48
C LYS A 254 10.19 -10.70 4.82
N ARG A 255 9.01 -10.73 5.43
CA ARG A 255 7.82 -10.01 4.96
C ARG A 255 8.06 -8.49 4.95
N ALA A 256 8.67 -7.95 6.00
CA ALA A 256 9.02 -6.53 6.07
C ALA A 256 10.09 -6.14 5.03
N GLU A 257 11.06 -7.02 4.76
CA GLU A 257 12.04 -6.86 3.69
C GLU A 257 11.35 -6.75 2.32
N VAL A 258 10.52 -7.73 1.96
CA VAL A 258 9.77 -7.74 0.69
C VAL A 258 8.89 -6.49 0.54
N SER A 259 8.18 -6.10 1.60
CA SER A 259 7.33 -4.91 1.59
C SER A 259 8.13 -3.60 1.36
N ARG A 260 9.36 -3.51 1.86
CA ARG A 260 10.24 -2.36 1.61
C ARG A 260 10.85 -2.39 0.21
N SER A 261 11.16 -3.58 -0.31
CA SER A 261 11.81 -3.80 -1.60
C SER A 261 10.85 -3.93 -2.78
N LEU A 262 9.54 -3.64 -2.60
CA LEU A 262 8.54 -3.79 -3.68
C LEU A 262 8.98 -3.12 -4.98
N HIS A 263 9.46 -1.88 -4.91
CA HIS A 263 9.91 -1.09 -6.06
C HIS A 263 10.94 -1.79 -6.96
N HIS A 264 11.92 -2.50 -6.40
CA HIS A 264 12.93 -3.23 -7.19
C HIS A 264 12.34 -4.37 -8.04
N HIS A 265 11.16 -4.90 -7.69
CA HIS A 265 10.52 -5.93 -8.50
C HIS A 265 9.87 -5.38 -9.75
N PHE A 266 9.55 -4.09 -9.77
CA PHE A 266 8.82 -3.41 -10.84
C PHE A 266 9.71 -2.47 -11.67
N ASP A 267 11.02 -2.41 -11.42
CA ASP A 267 11.95 -1.48 -12.08
C ASP A 267 11.51 0.00 -11.98
N LEU A 268 11.15 0.45 -10.78
CA LEU A 268 10.64 1.80 -10.50
C LEU A 268 11.73 2.78 -9.99
N ASP A 269 13.00 2.53 -10.32
CA ASP A 269 14.16 3.30 -9.83
C ASP A 269 14.56 4.47 -10.77
#